data_AF-A0A812UT90-F1
#
_entry.id   AF-A0A812UT90-F1
#
_cell.length_a   1.000
_cell.length_b   1.000
_cell.length_c   1.000
_cell.angle_alpha   90.00
_cell.angle_beta   90.00
_cell.angle_gamma   90.00
#
_symmetry.space_group_name_H-M   'P 1'
#
loop_
_entity.id
_entity.type
_entity.pdbx_description
1 polymer ?
#
loop_
_entity_poly.entity_id
_entity_poly.type
_entity_poly.pdbx_seq_one_letter_code
_entity_poly.pdbx_strand_id
1 'polypeptide(L)'
;MPDAASVADDSRQILIDQVKSHQKASAAFQKAWHAYCDEHGDGIYDPARHKIQLLEEFLKTAASKVAGSKRKRKEATGSGSESSRSRTRRRRRHGKGRRRAHGRRHRRDRRRRDHRGRRRRKGRRKRSRSRSSSGSSERSGLPSRATAIKGAERAVAAAAEELSRLKADPDAGVDNPAIDEKQKEEMDNGLRTLQREADAELQAQLEEVKEKLAREKVSRLVEAEEKLDQAISERLKEAEDKLRQEAQGRIDEARNLAQAKVEAIMADARPKIESSWLDQLNDLESKARAARAAADALTKS
;
A
#
# COMPACT_ATOMS: atom_id res chain seq x y z
N MET A 1 -6.49 -20.27 51.10
CA MET A 1 -5.57 -20.84 50.10
C MET A 1 -6.10 -20.42 48.74
N PRO A 2 -5.37 -19.62 47.94
CA PRO A 2 -5.86 -19.22 46.63
C PRO A 2 -5.95 -20.46 45.74
N ASP A 3 -7.08 -20.58 45.06
CA ASP A 3 -7.47 -21.70 44.22
C ASP A 3 -6.52 -21.83 43.01
N ALA A 4 -6.09 -23.05 42.67
CA ALA A 4 -5.11 -23.29 41.61
C ALA A 4 -5.58 -22.79 40.23
N ALA A 5 -6.89 -22.65 40.04
CA ALA A 5 -7.50 -22.06 38.85
C ALA A 5 -7.22 -20.55 38.72
N SER A 6 -7.11 -19.81 39.83
CA SER A 6 -6.83 -18.36 39.82
C SER A 6 -5.42 -18.06 39.32
N VAL A 7 -4.44 -18.86 39.74
CA VAL A 7 -3.02 -18.66 39.36
C VAL A 7 -2.79 -18.92 37.87
N ALA A 8 -3.56 -19.85 37.28
CA ALA A 8 -3.50 -20.14 35.85
C ALA A 8 -4.06 -18.99 35.00
N ASP A 9 -5.14 -18.33 35.46
CA ASP A 9 -5.74 -17.20 34.75
C ASP A 9 -4.86 -15.94 34.86
N ASP A 10 -4.24 -15.71 36.03
CA ASP A 10 -3.24 -14.65 36.21
C ASP A 10 -2.04 -14.85 35.28
N SER A 11 -1.54 -16.08 35.17
CA SER A 11 -0.43 -16.44 34.29
C SER A 11 -0.77 -16.21 32.82
N ARG A 12 -2.00 -16.55 32.41
CA ARG A 12 -2.50 -16.31 31.06
C ARG A 12 -2.62 -14.82 30.75
N GLN A 13 -3.15 -14.03 31.69
CA GLN A 13 -3.32 -12.60 31.52
C GLN A 13 -1.96 -11.89 31.37
N ILE A 14 -0.95 -12.31 32.14
CA ILE A 14 0.43 -11.80 32.01
C ILE A 14 0.97 -12.04 30.59
N LEU A 15 0.77 -13.24 30.02
CA LEU A 15 1.23 -13.58 28.68
C LEU A 15 0.51 -12.78 27.60
N ILE A 16 -0.81 -12.59 27.74
CA ILE A 16 -1.61 -11.76 26.84
C ILE A 16 -1.07 -10.32 26.82
N ASP A 17 -0.78 -9.77 28.00
CA ASP A 17 -0.29 -8.39 28.12
C ASP A 17 1.14 -8.25 27.59
N GLN A 18 1.99 -9.26 27.75
CA GLN A 18 3.30 -9.30 27.12
C GLN A 18 3.21 -9.29 25.59
N VAL A 19 2.39 -10.18 25.00
CA VAL A 19 2.20 -10.22 23.54
C VAL A 19 1.65 -8.89 23.02
N LYS A 20 0.65 -8.30 23.69
CA LYS A 20 0.10 -6.98 23.34
C LYS A 20 1.13 -5.86 23.46
N SER A 21 1.98 -5.90 24.48
CA SER A 21 3.06 -4.92 24.67
C SER A 21 4.09 -5.01 23.53
N HIS A 22 4.50 -6.22 23.16
CA HIS A 22 5.44 -6.45 22.07
C HIS A 22 4.85 -6.11 20.69
N GLN A 23 3.57 -6.37 20.45
CA GLN A 23 2.85 -5.94 19.26
C GLN A 23 2.85 -4.40 19.12
N LYS A 24 2.60 -3.67 20.23
CA LYS A 24 2.66 -2.20 20.24
C LYS A 24 4.07 -1.65 20.05
N ALA A 25 5.08 -2.34 20.58
CA ALA A 25 6.46 -1.91 20.53
C ALA A 25 7.14 -2.15 19.17
N SER A 26 6.73 -3.18 18.42
CA SER A 26 7.36 -3.56 17.16
C SER A 26 6.37 -4.08 16.13
N ALA A 27 6.28 -3.36 15.00
CA ALA A 27 5.51 -3.81 13.84
C ALA A 27 6.04 -5.14 13.26
N ALA A 28 7.34 -5.41 13.38
CA ALA A 28 7.93 -6.68 12.95
C ALA A 28 7.47 -7.84 13.85
N PHE A 29 7.34 -7.61 15.15
CA PHE A 29 6.80 -8.59 16.09
C PHE A 29 5.31 -8.85 15.82
N GLN A 30 4.54 -7.80 15.52
CA GLN A 30 3.13 -7.95 15.14
C GLN A 30 2.95 -8.81 13.87
N LYS A 31 3.77 -8.58 12.83
CA LYS A 31 3.75 -9.41 11.62
C LYS A 31 4.12 -10.87 11.91
N ALA A 32 5.13 -11.09 12.74
CA ALA A 32 5.53 -12.45 13.15
C ALA A 32 4.43 -13.17 13.93
N TRP A 33 3.68 -12.43 14.77
CA TRP A 33 2.51 -12.96 15.48
C TRP A 33 1.39 -13.35 14.53
N HIS A 34 1.08 -12.50 13.54
CA HIS A 34 0.04 -12.80 12.55
C HIS A 34 0.40 -14.08 11.77
N ALA A 35 1.62 -14.17 11.26
CA ALA A 35 2.08 -15.36 10.54
C ALA A 35 2.04 -16.63 11.39
N TYR A 36 2.38 -16.53 12.69
CA TYR A 36 2.29 -17.65 13.61
C TYR A 36 0.83 -18.06 13.91
N CYS A 37 -0.09 -17.10 13.98
CA CYS A 37 -1.52 -17.36 14.13
C CYS A 37 -2.14 -17.96 12.84
N ASP A 38 -1.62 -17.62 11.67
CA ASP A 38 -2.07 -18.21 10.41
C ASP A 38 -1.68 -19.70 10.33
N GLU A 39 -0.53 -20.08 10.91
CA GLU A 39 -0.01 -21.46 10.89
C GLU A 39 -0.55 -22.33 12.04
N HIS A 40 -0.76 -21.76 13.22
CA HIS A 40 -1.10 -22.52 14.45
C HIS A 40 -2.33 -22.04 15.21
N GLY A 41 -2.93 -20.90 14.81
CA GLY A 41 -3.96 -20.19 15.57
C GLY A 41 -5.28 -20.00 14.81
N ASP A 42 -5.55 -20.82 13.81
CA ASP A 42 -6.79 -20.79 12.98
C ASP A 42 -7.11 -19.40 12.39
N GLY A 43 -6.10 -18.56 12.15
CA GLY A 43 -6.26 -17.20 11.62
C GLY A 43 -6.87 -16.20 12.62
N ILE A 44 -6.93 -16.54 13.91
CA ILE A 44 -7.39 -15.65 14.97
C ILE A 44 -6.19 -14.86 15.51
N TYR A 45 -6.20 -13.53 15.39
CA TYR A 45 -5.05 -12.71 15.81
C TYR A 45 -5.12 -12.17 17.23
N ASP A 46 -6.22 -12.38 17.94
CA ASP A 46 -6.41 -11.88 19.30
C ASP A 46 -5.69 -12.78 20.32
N PRO A 47 -4.64 -12.30 21.02
CA PRO A 47 -3.93 -13.08 22.03
C PRO A 47 -4.84 -13.63 23.15
N ALA A 48 -5.95 -12.94 23.46
CA ALA A 48 -6.89 -13.38 24.49
C ALA A 48 -7.72 -14.61 24.09
N ARG A 49 -7.74 -14.95 22.80
CA ARG A 49 -8.49 -16.13 22.29
C ARG A 49 -7.61 -17.38 22.19
N HIS A 50 -6.32 -17.26 22.46
CA HIS A 50 -5.35 -18.36 22.40
C HIS A 50 -5.12 -19.02 23.76
N LYS A 51 -4.70 -20.30 23.71
CA LYS A 51 -4.30 -21.09 24.87
C LYS A 51 -2.92 -20.64 25.37
N ILE A 52 -2.66 -20.83 26.68
CA ILE A 52 -1.39 -20.46 27.34
C ILE A 52 -0.18 -21.04 26.59
N GLN A 53 -0.25 -22.32 26.22
CA GLN A 53 0.83 -23.03 25.52
C GLN A 53 1.26 -22.33 24.22
N LEU A 54 0.30 -21.85 23.42
CA LEU A 54 0.57 -21.17 22.16
C LEU A 54 1.23 -19.80 22.40
N LEU A 55 0.79 -19.07 23.41
CA LEU A 55 1.38 -17.78 23.80
C LEU A 55 2.83 -17.95 24.30
N GLU A 56 3.08 -18.97 25.10
CA GLU A 56 4.43 -19.29 25.61
C GLU A 56 5.37 -19.73 24.49
N GLU A 57 4.91 -20.61 23.61
CA GLU A 57 5.70 -21.11 22.48
C GLU A 57 6.04 -19.99 21.50
N PHE A 58 5.08 -19.11 21.21
CA PHE A 58 5.34 -17.93 20.40
C PHE A 58 6.35 -16.98 21.05
N LEU A 59 6.20 -16.67 22.34
CA LEU A 59 7.14 -15.78 23.04
C LEU A 59 8.56 -16.39 23.09
N LYS A 60 8.67 -17.70 23.26
CA LYS A 60 9.94 -18.44 23.23
C LYS A 60 10.59 -18.42 21.84
N THR A 61 9.81 -18.63 20.78
CA THR A 61 10.30 -18.56 19.40
C THR A 61 10.65 -17.13 18.98
N ALA A 62 9.86 -16.14 19.41
CA ALA A 62 10.13 -14.73 19.16
C ALA A 62 11.40 -14.26 19.90
N ALA A 63 11.59 -14.64 21.17
CA ALA A 63 12.83 -14.39 21.91
C ALA A 63 14.04 -15.05 21.22
N SER A 64 13.86 -16.26 20.70
CA SER A 64 14.88 -17.00 19.95
C SER A 64 15.21 -16.34 18.60
N LYS A 65 14.24 -15.77 17.90
CA LYS A 65 14.46 -15.01 16.64
C LYS A 65 15.15 -13.66 16.89
N VAL A 66 14.87 -13.00 18.02
CA VAL A 66 15.58 -11.78 18.46
C VAL A 66 17.03 -12.11 18.86
N ALA A 67 17.28 -13.25 19.50
CA ALA A 67 18.63 -13.73 19.81
C ALA A 67 19.38 -14.33 18.60
N GLY A 68 18.64 -14.89 17.64
CA GLY A 68 19.15 -15.62 16.47
C GLY A 68 19.48 -14.76 15.25
N SER A 69 19.10 -13.48 15.24
CA SER A 69 19.40 -12.54 14.13
C SER A 69 20.91 -12.20 13.96
N LYS A 70 21.80 -12.85 14.72
CA LYS A 70 23.26 -12.83 14.51
C LYS A 70 23.85 -14.08 13.84
N ARG A 71 23.06 -15.13 13.55
CA ARG A 71 23.59 -16.40 13.04
C ARG A 71 22.72 -17.06 11.96
N LYS A 72 22.63 -16.45 10.78
CA LYS A 72 22.56 -17.20 9.50
C LYS A 72 22.83 -16.26 8.32
N ARG A 73 24.10 -16.16 7.94
CA ARG A 73 24.53 -15.67 6.62
C ARG A 73 25.61 -16.63 6.13
N LYS A 74 25.42 -17.12 4.90
CA LYS A 74 26.21 -18.11 4.12
C LYS A 74 25.83 -19.57 4.41
N GLU A 75 25.48 -20.38 3.42
CA GLU A 75 26.21 -20.59 2.15
C GLU A 75 25.36 -20.46 0.86
N ALA A 76 25.79 -19.54 -0.01
CA ALA A 76 26.03 -19.83 -1.41
C ALA A 76 27.29 -19.05 -1.79
N THR A 77 28.15 -19.73 -2.52
CA THR A 77 29.55 -19.44 -2.87
C THR A 77 29.71 -18.21 -3.76
N GLY A 78 30.79 -17.44 -3.56
CA GLY A 78 31.25 -16.44 -4.53
C GLY A 78 31.97 -15.23 -3.91
N SER A 79 33.26 -15.41 -3.61
CA SER A 79 34.39 -14.45 -3.66
C SER A 79 34.26 -13.02 -3.09
N GLY A 80 35.24 -12.64 -2.25
CA GLY A 80 35.59 -11.24 -2.01
C GLY A 80 35.94 -10.92 -0.56
N SER A 81 37.23 -10.78 -0.29
CA SER A 81 37.93 -10.69 0.99
C SER A 81 37.77 -9.33 1.71
N GLU A 82 37.75 -9.33 3.05
CA GLU A 82 38.75 -8.68 3.94
C GLU A 82 38.60 -7.15 4.08
N SER A 83 38.73 -6.47 5.23
CA SER A 83 39.21 -6.81 6.56
C SER A 83 38.79 -5.68 7.51
N SER A 84 38.38 -6.08 8.72
CA SER A 84 38.81 -5.49 10.01
C SER A 84 38.51 -4.03 10.40
N ARG A 85 37.72 -4.01 11.48
CA ARG A 85 37.96 -3.34 12.79
C ARG A 85 37.59 -1.86 12.90
N SER A 86 36.55 -1.50 13.67
CA SER A 86 36.33 -1.61 15.13
C SER A 86 36.64 -0.29 15.87
N ARG A 87 35.70 0.04 16.77
CA ARG A 87 35.82 0.91 17.98
C ARG A 87 35.68 2.42 17.69
N THR A 88 34.96 3.25 18.47
CA THR A 88 34.33 3.05 19.78
C THR A 88 33.42 4.24 20.09
N ARG A 89 32.23 3.95 20.65
CA ARG A 89 31.61 4.52 21.88
C ARG A 89 31.57 6.04 22.16
N ARG A 90 30.40 6.39 22.73
CA ARG A 90 30.03 7.49 23.66
C ARG A 90 29.66 8.80 22.95
N ARG A 91 28.58 9.53 23.31
CA ARG A 91 27.87 9.64 24.60
C ARG A 91 26.48 10.29 24.39
N ARG A 92 25.56 9.96 25.29
CA ARG A 92 24.21 10.55 25.48
C ARG A 92 24.24 12.06 25.71
N ARG A 93 23.20 12.78 25.25
CA ARG A 93 22.57 13.85 26.06
C ARG A 93 21.11 14.11 25.66
N HIS A 94 20.30 14.33 26.69
CA HIS A 94 18.87 14.65 26.70
C HIS A 94 18.52 15.96 25.97
N GLY A 95 17.29 16.04 25.46
CA GLY A 95 16.65 17.29 25.06
C GLY A 95 15.13 17.13 24.88
N LYS A 96 14.38 17.38 25.95
CA LYS A 96 12.93 17.58 25.93
C LYS A 96 12.56 18.75 25.00
N GLY A 97 11.41 18.61 24.34
CA GLY A 97 10.58 19.75 23.95
C GLY A 97 10.46 20.00 22.45
N ARG A 98 9.29 19.66 21.91
CA ARG A 98 8.49 20.54 21.01
C ARG A 98 7.15 19.87 20.70
N ARG A 99 6.21 20.04 21.64
CA ARG A 99 4.79 20.12 21.28
C ARG A 99 4.60 21.42 20.45
N ARG A 100 3.64 21.38 19.53
CA ARG A 100 3.06 22.48 18.72
C ARG A 100 3.71 22.73 17.35
N ALA A 101 3.11 22.17 16.29
CA ALA A 101 2.86 22.86 15.00
C ALA A 101 2.16 21.95 13.94
N HIS A 102 1.01 21.33 14.25
CA HIS A 102 0.22 20.58 13.25
C HIS A 102 -1.15 21.22 12.92
N GLY A 103 -1.31 22.53 13.13
CA GLY A 103 -2.60 23.22 12.98
C GLY A 103 -2.82 24.05 11.70
N ARG A 104 -1.83 24.23 10.80
CA ARG A 104 -1.94 25.24 9.72
C ARG A 104 -1.94 24.71 8.28
N ARG A 105 -1.78 23.40 8.04
CA ARG A 105 -1.89 22.84 6.67
C ARG A 105 -3.30 22.41 6.27
N HIS A 106 -4.26 22.29 7.20
CA HIS A 106 -5.62 21.85 6.87
C HIS A 106 -6.60 22.95 6.40
N ARG A 107 -6.21 24.23 6.36
CA ARG A 107 -7.09 25.32 5.87
C ARG A 107 -6.96 25.64 4.38
N ARG A 108 -5.88 25.21 3.69
CA ARG A 108 -5.71 25.49 2.25
C ARG A 108 -6.43 24.48 1.35
N ASP A 109 -6.66 23.23 1.80
CA ASP A 109 -7.33 22.22 0.97
C ASP A 109 -8.86 22.27 1.00
N ARG A 110 -9.48 22.83 2.06
CA ARG A 110 -10.94 22.99 2.08
C ARG A 110 -11.42 24.06 1.09
N ARG A 111 -10.63 25.10 0.80
CA ARG A 111 -11.02 26.16 -0.16
C ARG A 111 -10.94 25.71 -1.64
N ARG A 112 -10.16 24.66 -1.97
CA ARG A 112 -10.09 24.14 -3.34
C ARG A 112 -11.23 23.18 -3.69
N ARG A 113 -11.87 22.53 -2.70
CA ARG A 113 -13.03 21.64 -2.94
C ARG A 113 -14.33 22.41 -3.22
N ASP A 114 -14.52 23.60 -2.64
CA ASP A 114 -15.75 24.38 -2.83
C ASP A 114 -15.86 25.07 -4.21
N HIS A 115 -14.76 25.28 -4.93
CA HIS A 115 -14.80 25.93 -6.24
C HIS A 115 -15.04 24.97 -7.42
N ARG A 116 -14.78 23.66 -7.26
CA ARG A 116 -15.13 22.65 -8.29
C ARG A 116 -16.59 22.20 -8.23
N GLY A 117 -17.25 22.29 -7.07
CA GLY A 117 -18.68 21.95 -6.92
C GLY A 117 -19.65 22.97 -7.54
N ARG A 118 -19.31 24.26 -7.54
CA ARG A 118 -20.19 25.33 -8.08
C ARG A 118 -20.22 25.41 -9.61
N ARG A 119 -19.17 24.96 -10.33
CA ARG A 119 -19.17 24.94 -11.81
C ARG A 119 -20.01 23.80 -12.39
N ARG A 120 -20.12 22.65 -11.72
CA ARG A 120 -20.93 21.52 -12.22
C ARG A 120 -22.45 21.70 -11.99
N ARG A 121 -22.88 22.50 -11.00
CA ARG A 121 -24.31 22.80 -10.80
C ARG A 121 -24.89 23.87 -11.74
N LYS A 122 -24.07 24.75 -12.33
CA LYS A 122 -24.54 25.75 -13.31
C LYS A 122 -24.71 25.20 -14.74
N GLY A 123 -24.08 24.07 -15.08
CA GLY A 123 -24.22 23.44 -16.41
C GLY A 123 -25.47 22.58 -16.59
N ARG A 124 -26.13 22.16 -15.50
CA ARG A 124 -27.23 21.18 -15.57
C ARG A 124 -28.64 21.80 -15.55
N ARG A 125 -28.75 23.13 -15.41
CA ARG A 125 -30.04 23.87 -15.33
C ARG A 125 -30.46 24.59 -16.62
N LYS A 126 -29.68 24.51 -17.70
CA LYS A 126 -30.00 25.16 -18.99
C LYS A 126 -30.52 24.22 -20.09
N ARG A 127 -30.85 22.96 -19.78
CA ARG A 127 -31.24 21.98 -20.81
C ARG A 127 -32.66 21.41 -20.69
N SER A 128 -33.52 22.04 -19.90
CA SER A 128 -34.90 21.60 -19.72
C SER A 128 -35.85 22.80 -19.84
N ARG A 129 -36.07 23.28 -21.07
CA ARG A 129 -37.21 24.14 -21.47
C ARG A 129 -37.19 24.43 -22.98
N SER A 130 -37.69 23.45 -23.75
CA SER A 130 -38.27 23.55 -25.10
C SER A 130 -38.64 22.10 -25.48
N ARG A 131 -39.90 21.61 -25.40
CA ARG A 131 -41.17 22.08 -25.97
C ARG A 131 -40.93 22.58 -27.40
N SER A 132 -40.85 21.66 -28.37
CA SER A 132 -41.96 20.96 -29.08
C SER A 132 -42.41 21.76 -30.29
N SER A 133 -41.86 21.42 -31.46
CA SER A 133 -42.45 21.70 -32.76
C SER A 133 -41.93 20.70 -33.79
N SER A 134 -42.88 19.93 -34.34
CA SER A 134 -42.88 19.38 -35.70
C SER A 134 -41.59 18.74 -36.22
N GLY A 135 -41.48 17.42 -36.06
CA GLY A 135 -40.46 16.61 -36.73
C GLY A 135 -41.05 15.25 -37.07
N SER A 136 -41.60 15.18 -38.29
CA SER A 136 -42.02 13.97 -38.99
C SER A 136 -41.07 12.80 -38.76
N SER A 137 -41.61 11.65 -38.37
CA SER A 137 -40.89 10.39 -38.24
C SER A 137 -41.85 9.24 -38.50
N GLU A 138 -42.07 8.98 -39.79
CA GLU A 138 -42.73 7.82 -40.39
C GLU A 138 -41.98 6.50 -40.11
N ARG A 139 -41.72 6.16 -38.84
CA ARG A 139 -40.88 4.97 -38.54
C ARG A 139 -41.26 4.10 -37.36
N SER A 140 -42.49 4.23 -36.90
CA SER A 140 -43.13 3.14 -36.16
C SER A 140 -44.48 2.91 -36.81
N GLY A 141 -44.70 1.71 -37.38
CA GLY A 141 -46.02 1.28 -37.88
C GLY A 141 -47.07 1.12 -36.76
N LEU A 142 -46.95 1.91 -35.70
CA LEU A 142 -47.83 1.94 -34.55
C LEU A 142 -48.88 3.04 -34.77
N PRO A 143 -50.17 2.71 -34.70
CA PRO A 143 -51.24 3.68 -34.89
C PRO A 143 -51.16 4.80 -33.85
N SER A 144 -51.49 6.03 -34.25
CA SER A 144 -51.68 7.18 -33.35
C SER A 144 -52.52 6.79 -32.14
N ARG A 145 -52.25 7.37 -30.97
CA ARG A 145 -52.99 7.08 -29.73
C ARG A 145 -54.51 7.15 -29.91
N ALA A 146 -55.01 8.05 -30.75
CA ALA A 146 -56.43 8.14 -31.09
C ALA A 146 -56.94 6.95 -31.93
N THR A 147 -56.14 6.44 -32.87
CA THR A 147 -56.47 5.24 -33.64
C THR A 147 -56.29 3.95 -32.82
N ALA A 148 -55.36 3.93 -31.86
CA ALA A 148 -55.22 2.83 -30.90
C ALA A 148 -56.44 2.73 -29.96
N ILE A 149 -56.96 3.86 -29.46
CA ILE A 149 -58.17 3.89 -28.64
C ILE A 149 -59.40 3.43 -29.44
N LYS A 150 -59.61 3.95 -30.65
CA LYS A 150 -60.73 3.50 -31.52
C LYS A 150 -60.60 2.03 -31.94
N GLY A 151 -59.37 1.55 -32.12
CA GLY A 151 -59.10 0.14 -32.38
C GLY A 151 -59.45 -0.74 -31.17
N ALA A 152 -59.10 -0.29 -29.97
CA ALA A 152 -59.47 -0.97 -28.73
C ALA A 152 -60.99 -0.96 -28.50
N GLU A 153 -61.68 0.15 -28.75
CA GLU A 153 -63.14 0.25 -28.64
C GLU A 153 -63.86 -0.70 -29.63
N ARG A 154 -63.37 -0.80 -30.87
CA ARG A 154 -63.90 -1.78 -31.84
C ARG A 154 -63.61 -3.22 -31.44
N ALA A 155 -62.43 -3.51 -30.89
CA ALA A 155 -62.10 -4.84 -30.40
C ALA A 155 -62.99 -5.23 -29.20
N VAL A 156 -63.29 -4.29 -28.30
CA VAL A 156 -64.22 -4.50 -27.18
C VAL A 156 -65.65 -4.69 -27.68
N ALA A 157 -66.10 -3.94 -28.69
CA ALA A 157 -67.41 -4.14 -29.30
C ALA A 157 -67.53 -5.50 -30.02
N ALA A 158 -66.49 -5.91 -30.75
CA ALA A 158 -66.44 -7.21 -31.39
C ALA A 158 -66.41 -8.36 -30.37
N ALA A 159 -65.65 -8.21 -29.28
CA ALA A 159 -65.66 -9.15 -28.17
C ALA A 159 -67.03 -9.20 -27.47
N ALA A 160 -67.74 -8.08 -27.35
CA ALA A 160 -69.09 -8.04 -26.77
C ALA A 160 -70.14 -8.73 -27.67
N GLU A 161 -70.02 -8.61 -28.99
CA GLU A 161 -70.85 -9.37 -29.94
C GLU A 161 -70.54 -10.86 -29.92
N GLU A 162 -69.27 -11.26 -29.87
CA GLU A 162 -68.83 -12.66 -29.69
C GLU A 162 -69.38 -13.25 -28.39
N LEU A 163 -69.32 -12.50 -27.29
CA LEU A 163 -69.85 -12.92 -25.99
C LEU A 163 -71.38 -13.01 -26.00
N SER A 164 -72.05 -12.19 -26.81
CA SER A 164 -73.50 -12.25 -27.04
C SER A 164 -73.88 -13.44 -27.93
N ARG A 165 -73.05 -13.79 -28.92
CA ARG A 165 -73.18 -15.00 -29.75
C ARG A 165 -73.02 -16.28 -28.93
N LEU A 166 -71.98 -16.34 -28.09
CA LEU A 166 -71.72 -17.48 -27.20
C LEU A 166 -72.82 -17.67 -26.14
N LYS A 167 -73.53 -16.60 -25.76
CA LYS A 167 -74.71 -16.68 -24.89
C LYS A 167 -76.00 -17.11 -25.61
N ALA A 168 -76.05 -17.07 -26.94
CA ALA A 168 -77.25 -17.39 -27.72
C ALA A 168 -77.44 -18.89 -27.97
N ASP A 169 -76.39 -19.71 -27.81
CA ASP A 169 -76.43 -21.17 -27.88
C ASP A 169 -76.04 -21.78 -26.51
N PRO A 170 -76.99 -21.97 -25.57
CA PRO A 170 -76.68 -22.50 -24.24
C PRO A 170 -76.48 -24.04 -24.21
N ASP A 171 -76.48 -24.74 -25.35
CA ASP A 171 -76.52 -26.22 -25.39
C ASP A 171 -75.46 -26.87 -26.31
N ALA A 172 -74.38 -26.16 -26.63
CA ALA A 172 -73.22 -26.71 -27.38
C ALA A 172 -71.95 -26.84 -26.53
N GLY A 173 -72.07 -26.73 -25.21
CA GLY A 173 -71.00 -27.03 -24.27
C GLY A 173 -71.28 -28.36 -23.61
N VAL A 174 -70.70 -29.45 -24.11
CA VAL A 174 -70.45 -30.60 -23.22
C VAL A 174 -69.49 -30.07 -22.16
N ASP A 175 -70.03 -29.64 -21.02
CA ASP A 175 -69.28 -29.35 -19.80
C ASP A 175 -68.52 -30.62 -19.43
N ASN A 176 -67.32 -30.77 -19.99
CA ASN A 176 -66.37 -31.78 -19.57
C ASN A 176 -65.34 -31.06 -18.71
N PRO A 177 -65.62 -30.84 -17.40
CA PRO A 177 -64.72 -30.13 -16.49
C PRO A 177 -63.32 -30.75 -16.48
N ALA A 178 -63.20 -32.04 -16.83
CA ALA A 178 -61.94 -32.75 -16.95
C ALA A 178 -61.06 -32.32 -18.15
N ILE A 179 -61.62 -31.77 -19.22
CA ILE A 179 -60.83 -31.25 -20.37
C ILE A 179 -60.33 -29.84 -20.04
N ASP A 180 -61.18 -29.00 -19.47
CA ASP A 180 -60.82 -27.64 -19.03
C ASP A 180 -59.79 -27.64 -17.90
N GLU A 181 -59.88 -28.60 -16.98
CA GLU A 181 -58.92 -28.77 -15.88
C GLU A 181 -57.55 -29.22 -16.40
N LYS A 182 -57.50 -30.16 -17.36
CA LYS A 182 -56.25 -30.54 -18.04
C LYS A 182 -55.62 -29.38 -18.80
N GLN A 183 -56.41 -28.59 -19.52
CA GLN A 183 -55.91 -27.41 -20.24
C GLN A 183 -55.38 -26.32 -19.28
N LYS A 184 -56.04 -26.12 -18.13
CA LYS A 184 -55.55 -25.22 -17.07
C LYS A 184 -54.26 -25.73 -16.45
N GLU A 185 -54.16 -27.03 -16.15
CA GLU A 185 -52.93 -27.65 -15.64
C GLU A 185 -51.77 -27.53 -16.64
N GLU A 186 -52.03 -27.70 -17.94
CA GLU A 186 -51.03 -27.50 -19.00
C GLU A 186 -50.56 -26.04 -19.06
N MET A 187 -51.49 -25.07 -18.96
CA MET A 187 -51.15 -23.65 -18.90
C MET A 187 -50.38 -23.28 -17.63
N ASP A 188 -50.77 -23.80 -16.46
CA ASP A 188 -50.06 -23.59 -15.20
C ASP A 188 -48.67 -24.22 -15.23
N ASN A 189 -48.52 -25.39 -15.85
CA ASN A 189 -47.23 -26.01 -16.07
C ASN A 189 -46.36 -25.17 -17.03
N GLY A 190 -46.94 -24.63 -18.10
CA GLY A 190 -46.27 -23.70 -19.01
C GLY A 190 -45.85 -22.38 -18.34
N LEU A 191 -46.69 -21.83 -17.47
CA LEU A 191 -46.35 -20.65 -16.67
C LEU A 191 -45.22 -20.95 -15.69
N ARG A 192 -45.23 -22.12 -15.04
CA ARG A 192 -44.15 -22.56 -14.14
C ARG A 192 -42.84 -22.78 -14.90
N THR A 193 -42.86 -23.29 -16.12
CA THR A 193 -41.64 -23.45 -16.93
C THR A 193 -41.08 -22.09 -17.33
N LEU A 194 -41.93 -21.18 -17.83
CA LEU A 194 -41.52 -19.81 -18.19
C LEU A 194 -40.98 -19.04 -16.97
N GLN A 195 -41.60 -19.21 -15.80
CA GLN A 195 -41.14 -18.58 -14.57
C GLN A 195 -39.76 -19.13 -14.15
N ARG A 196 -39.53 -20.45 -14.25
CA ARG A 196 -38.22 -21.06 -13.99
C ARG A 196 -37.15 -20.59 -14.97
N GLU A 197 -37.50 -20.47 -16.25
CA GLU A 197 -36.59 -19.96 -17.29
C GLU A 197 -36.21 -18.50 -17.01
N ALA A 198 -37.19 -17.64 -16.70
CA ALA A 198 -36.94 -16.25 -16.33
C ALA A 198 -36.09 -16.13 -15.05
N ASP A 199 -36.37 -16.95 -14.03
CA ASP A 199 -35.58 -16.97 -12.80
C ASP A 199 -34.14 -17.47 -13.05
N ALA A 200 -33.97 -18.47 -13.91
CA ALA A 200 -32.66 -18.97 -14.31
C ALA A 200 -31.85 -17.93 -15.09
N GLU A 201 -32.48 -17.20 -16.01
CA GLU A 201 -31.85 -16.10 -16.74
C GLU A 201 -31.42 -14.96 -15.81
N LEU A 202 -32.28 -14.56 -14.86
CA LEU A 202 -31.95 -13.54 -13.86
C LEU A 202 -30.80 -14.00 -12.95
N GLN A 203 -30.79 -15.27 -12.54
CA GLN A 203 -29.69 -15.84 -11.76
C GLN A 203 -28.38 -15.86 -12.56
N ALA A 204 -28.42 -16.24 -13.84
CA ALA A 204 -27.24 -16.23 -14.70
C ALA A 204 -26.67 -14.81 -14.85
N GLN A 205 -27.53 -13.80 -15.08
CA GLN A 205 -27.11 -12.40 -15.14
C GLN A 205 -26.54 -11.90 -13.80
N LEU A 206 -27.15 -12.30 -12.68
CA LEU A 206 -26.66 -11.97 -11.35
C LEU A 206 -25.24 -12.50 -11.12
N GLU A 207 -25.00 -13.77 -11.46
CA GLU A 207 -23.67 -14.38 -11.34
C GLU A 207 -22.65 -13.74 -12.29
N GLU A 208 -23.04 -13.42 -13.53
CA GLU A 208 -22.17 -12.71 -14.48
C GLU A 208 -21.75 -11.32 -13.94
N VAL A 209 -22.70 -10.56 -13.37
CA VAL A 209 -22.41 -9.25 -12.77
C VAL A 209 -21.54 -9.39 -11.52
N LYS A 210 -21.79 -10.40 -10.67
CA LYS A 210 -20.94 -10.70 -9.51
C LYS A 210 -19.52 -11.03 -9.93
N GLU A 211 -19.35 -11.83 -10.99
CA GLU A 211 -18.05 -12.21 -11.50
C GLU A 211 -17.31 -11.01 -12.09
N LYS A 212 -17.99 -10.17 -12.89
CA LYS A 212 -17.42 -8.90 -13.38
C LYS A 212 -17.00 -7.98 -12.24
N LEU A 213 -17.84 -7.85 -11.21
CA LEU A 213 -17.53 -7.06 -10.02
C LEU A 213 -16.34 -7.64 -9.25
N ALA A 214 -16.25 -8.97 -9.14
CA ALA A 214 -15.12 -9.63 -8.49
C ALA A 214 -13.81 -9.37 -9.26
N ARG A 215 -13.83 -9.53 -10.58
CA ARG A 215 -12.68 -9.22 -11.46
C ARG A 215 -12.26 -7.75 -11.35
N GLU A 216 -13.22 -6.82 -11.35
CA GLU A 216 -12.93 -5.39 -11.19
C GLU A 216 -12.37 -5.06 -9.79
N LYS A 217 -12.90 -5.67 -8.73
CA LYS A 217 -12.35 -5.52 -7.37
C LYS A 217 -10.91 -6.01 -7.30
N VAL A 218 -10.61 -7.20 -7.83
CA VAL A 218 -9.25 -7.75 -7.87
C VAL A 218 -8.33 -6.83 -8.66
N SER A 219 -8.74 -6.38 -9.86
CA SER A 219 -7.96 -5.46 -10.69
C SER A 219 -7.64 -4.15 -9.94
N ARG A 220 -8.63 -3.55 -9.26
CA ARG A 220 -8.41 -2.32 -8.47
C ARG A 220 -7.49 -2.54 -7.27
N LEU A 221 -7.55 -3.70 -6.64
CA LEU A 221 -6.66 -4.05 -5.52
C LEU A 221 -5.23 -4.20 -6.00
N VAL A 222 -5.01 -4.92 -7.10
CA VAL A 222 -3.68 -5.09 -7.72
C VAL A 222 -3.10 -3.73 -8.12
N GLU A 223 -3.87 -2.88 -8.80
CA GLU A 223 -3.40 -1.52 -9.14
C GLU A 223 -3.07 -0.66 -7.90
N ALA A 224 -3.83 -0.83 -6.82
CA ALA A 224 -3.57 -0.09 -5.59
C ALA A 224 -2.30 -0.58 -4.91
N GLU A 225 -2.06 -1.89 -4.91
CA GLU A 225 -0.85 -2.53 -4.40
C GLU A 225 0.38 -2.08 -5.21
N GLU A 226 0.33 -2.13 -6.54
CA GLU A 226 1.39 -1.65 -7.42
C GLU A 226 1.74 -0.17 -7.15
N LYS A 227 0.73 0.69 -6.98
CA LYS A 227 0.93 2.12 -6.65
C LYS A 227 1.58 2.30 -5.28
N LEU A 228 1.24 1.46 -4.31
CA LEU A 228 1.87 1.49 -2.99
C LEU A 228 3.33 1.02 -3.07
N ASP A 229 3.61 -0.05 -3.78
CA ASP A 229 4.96 -0.58 -3.97
C ASP A 229 5.86 0.42 -4.70
N GLN A 230 5.34 1.05 -5.76
CA GLN A 230 6.02 2.16 -6.44
C GLN A 230 6.35 3.29 -5.46
N ALA A 231 5.38 3.77 -4.68
CA ALA A 231 5.60 4.86 -3.73
C ALA A 231 6.57 4.48 -2.60
N ILE A 232 6.56 3.23 -2.15
CA ILE A 232 7.53 2.72 -1.16
C ILE A 232 8.93 2.69 -1.78
N SER A 233 9.07 2.17 -3.01
CA SER A 233 10.35 2.07 -3.69
C SER A 233 10.99 3.44 -3.94
N GLU A 234 10.20 4.43 -4.36
CA GLU A 234 10.65 5.82 -4.57
C GLU A 234 11.14 6.43 -3.26
N ARG A 235 10.38 6.27 -2.17
CA ARG A 235 10.78 6.80 -0.85
C ARG A 235 12.03 6.12 -0.31
N LEU A 236 12.20 4.82 -0.53
CA LEU A 236 13.40 4.10 -0.14
C LEU A 236 14.61 4.60 -0.93
N LYS A 237 14.46 4.78 -2.25
CA LYS A 237 15.51 5.32 -3.11
C LYS A 237 15.92 6.74 -2.68
N GLU A 238 14.95 7.62 -2.44
CA GLU A 238 15.23 8.97 -1.93
C GLU A 238 15.95 8.96 -0.57
N ALA A 239 15.58 8.03 0.32
CA ALA A 239 16.22 7.90 1.63
C ALA A 239 17.65 7.38 1.48
N GLU A 240 17.88 6.39 0.61
CA GLU A 240 19.20 5.86 0.30
C GLU A 240 20.12 6.93 -0.30
N ASP A 241 19.62 7.70 -1.27
CA ASP A 241 20.38 8.77 -1.91
C ASP A 241 20.78 9.87 -0.91
N LYS A 242 19.87 10.25 0.00
CA LYS A 242 20.18 11.19 1.09
C LYS A 242 21.27 10.66 2.00
N LEU A 243 21.16 9.40 2.42
CA LEU A 243 22.18 8.79 3.28
C LEU A 243 23.54 8.66 2.58
N ARG A 244 23.55 8.35 1.28
CA ARG A 244 24.76 8.34 0.46
C ARG A 244 25.39 9.73 0.39
N GLN A 245 24.60 10.78 0.15
CA GLN A 245 25.09 12.16 0.12
C GLN A 245 25.66 12.59 1.48
N GLU A 246 24.97 12.29 2.59
CA GLU A 246 25.48 12.58 3.94
C GLU A 246 26.77 11.82 4.25
N ALA A 247 26.86 10.54 3.85
CA ALA A 247 28.06 9.74 4.02
C ALA A 247 29.22 10.30 3.20
N GLN A 248 28.98 10.65 1.94
CA GLN A 248 29.99 11.25 1.07
C GLN A 248 30.46 12.60 1.61
N GLY A 249 29.55 13.46 2.06
CA GLY A 249 29.89 14.74 2.70
C GLY A 249 30.80 14.55 3.92
N ARG A 250 30.51 13.57 4.79
CA ARG A 250 31.38 13.25 5.93
C ARG A 250 32.76 12.73 5.50
N ILE A 251 32.82 11.93 4.43
CA ILE A 251 34.09 11.44 3.88
C ILE A 251 34.91 12.62 3.35
N ASP A 252 34.29 13.54 2.61
CA ASP A 252 34.96 14.70 2.03
C ASP A 252 35.44 15.67 3.12
N GLU A 253 34.63 15.92 4.15
CA GLU A 253 35.04 16.69 5.33
C GLU A 253 36.23 16.04 6.04
N ALA A 254 36.19 14.73 6.28
CA ALA A 254 37.29 14.00 6.91
C ALA A 254 38.56 14.04 6.05
N ARG A 255 38.43 13.92 4.73
CA ARG A 255 39.54 14.04 3.78
C ARG A 255 40.16 15.43 3.82
N ASN A 256 39.35 16.48 3.80
CA ASN A 256 39.81 17.86 3.86
C ASN A 256 40.54 18.15 5.18
N LEU A 257 40.02 17.66 6.30
CA LEU A 257 40.69 17.78 7.60
C LEU A 257 42.02 17.02 7.65
N ALA A 258 42.08 15.83 7.05
CA ALA A 258 43.31 15.06 6.96
C ALA A 258 44.35 15.78 6.09
N GLN A 259 43.94 16.30 4.94
CA GLN A 259 44.80 17.06 4.05
C GLN A 259 45.31 18.33 4.71
N ALA A 260 44.44 19.10 5.38
CA ALA A 260 44.84 20.29 6.13
C ALA A 260 45.85 19.99 7.25
N LYS A 261 45.72 18.84 7.94
CA LYS A 261 46.72 18.40 8.93
C LYS A 261 48.06 18.09 8.30
N VAL A 262 48.06 17.38 7.17
CA VAL A 262 49.30 17.10 6.43
C VAL A 262 49.94 18.40 5.96
N GLU A 263 49.16 19.32 5.40
CA GLU A 263 49.64 20.64 4.98
C GLU A 263 50.23 21.43 6.15
N ALA A 264 49.60 21.41 7.33
CA ALA A 264 50.12 22.06 8.52
C ALA A 264 51.44 21.45 9.01
N ILE A 265 51.55 20.11 9.02
CA ILE A 265 52.79 19.41 9.35
C ILE A 265 53.90 19.78 8.35
N MET A 266 53.58 19.78 7.06
CA MET A 266 54.54 20.14 6.02
C MET A 266 54.93 21.62 6.11
N ALA A 267 54.02 22.52 6.45
CA ALA A 267 54.31 23.94 6.64
C ALA A 267 55.25 24.19 7.82
N ASP A 268 55.14 23.41 8.92
CA ASP A 268 56.07 23.48 10.05
C ASP A 268 57.43 22.81 9.76
N ALA A 269 57.44 21.72 8.98
CA ALA A 269 58.66 20.99 8.64
C ALA A 269 59.53 21.70 7.59
N ARG A 270 58.93 22.34 6.58
CA ARG A 270 59.63 23.02 5.48
C ARG A 270 60.72 23.99 5.94
N PRO A 271 60.45 24.99 6.81
CA PRO A 271 61.48 25.95 7.20
C PRO A 271 62.62 25.30 8.00
N LYS A 272 62.34 24.26 8.79
CA LYS A 272 63.35 23.51 9.55
C LYS A 272 64.28 22.72 8.63
N ILE A 273 63.71 22.14 7.59
CA ILE A 273 64.46 21.43 6.56
C ILE A 273 65.32 22.44 5.80
N GLU A 274 64.74 23.55 5.34
CA GLU A 274 65.47 24.62 4.64
C GLU A 274 66.61 25.21 5.49
N SER A 275 66.38 25.50 6.77
CA SER A 275 67.43 25.99 7.67
C SER A 275 68.53 24.96 7.86
N SER A 276 68.18 23.68 8.05
CA SER A 276 69.16 22.60 8.18
C SER A 276 70.02 22.44 6.92
N TRP A 277 69.43 22.58 5.73
CA TRP A 277 70.20 22.55 4.47
C TRP A 277 71.12 23.76 4.33
N LEU A 278 70.65 24.96 4.71
CA LEU A 278 71.47 26.18 4.71
C LEU A 278 72.65 26.08 5.68
N ASP A 279 72.43 25.52 6.87
CA ASP A 279 73.49 25.30 7.86
C ASP A 279 74.55 24.31 7.33
N GLN A 280 74.11 23.22 6.70
CA GLN A 280 75.02 22.26 6.04
C GLN A 280 75.81 22.91 4.90
N LEU A 281 75.17 23.77 4.09
CA LEU A 281 75.83 24.48 3.00
C LEU A 281 76.90 25.43 3.54
N ASN A 282 76.59 26.21 4.57
CA ASN A 282 77.53 27.13 5.21
C ASN A 282 78.71 26.39 5.85
N ASP A 283 78.47 25.24 6.49
CA ASP A 283 79.54 24.40 7.05
C ASP A 283 80.48 23.89 5.94
N LEU A 284 79.93 23.37 4.84
CA LEU A 284 80.72 22.94 3.69
C LEU A 284 81.50 24.09 3.05
N GLU A 285 80.89 25.26 2.92
CA GLU A 285 81.58 26.44 2.39
C GLU A 285 82.72 26.88 3.30
N SER A 286 82.50 26.86 4.62
CA SER A 286 83.55 27.19 5.61
C SER A 286 84.73 26.21 5.52
N LYS A 287 84.46 24.90 5.39
CA LYS A 287 85.47 23.86 5.19
C LYS A 287 86.23 24.06 3.87
N ALA A 288 85.52 24.39 2.79
CA ALA A 288 86.14 24.68 1.51
C ALA A 288 87.04 25.93 1.57
N ARG A 289 86.61 26.99 2.27
CA ARG A 289 87.43 28.19 2.50
C ARG A 289 88.68 27.87 3.33
N ALA A 290 88.55 27.09 4.41
CA ALA A 290 89.68 26.66 5.22
C ALA A 290 90.68 25.80 4.43
N ALA A 291 90.18 24.87 3.61
CA ALA A 291 91.03 24.04 2.75
C ALA A 291 91.78 24.87 1.71
N ARG A 292 91.12 25.88 1.10
CA ARG A 292 91.77 26.82 0.18
C ARG A 292 92.85 27.65 0.88
N ALA A 293 92.55 28.23 2.04
CA ALA A 293 93.54 28.98 2.81
C ALA A 293 94.75 28.13 3.22
N ALA A 294 94.53 26.86 3.58
CA ALA A 294 95.62 25.92 3.86
C ALA A 294 96.48 25.63 2.63
N ALA A 295 95.87 25.47 1.44
CA ALA A 295 96.60 25.29 0.19
C ALA A 295 97.41 26.54 -0.21
N ASP A 296 96.85 27.74 -0.01
CA ASP A 296 97.54 29.02 -0.26
C ASP A 296 98.72 29.23 0.71
N ALA A 297 98.63 28.73 1.94
CA ALA A 297 99.72 28.77 2.90
C ALA A 297 100.86 27.80 2.52
N LEU A 298 100.52 26.59 2.06
CA LEU A 298 101.49 25.59 1.58
C LEU A 298 102.24 26.02 0.32
N THR A 299 101.64 26.85 -0.53
CA THR A 299 102.28 27.36 -1.76
C THR A 299 103.18 28.59 -1.54
N LYS A 300 103.10 29.23 -0.35
CA LYS A 300 103.94 30.39 0.02
C LYS A 300 105.13 30.04 0.92
N SER A 301 105.24 28.80 1.39
CA SER A 301 106.39 28.28 2.15
C SER A 301 107.39 27.57 1.25
#